data_AF-A0A1H5B736-F1
#
_entry.id   AF-A0A1H5B736-F1
#
_cell.length_a   1.000
_cell.length_b   1.000
_cell.length_c   1.000
_cell.angle_alpha   90.00
_cell.angle_beta   90.00
_cell.angle_gamma   90.00
#
_symmetry.space_group_name_H-M   'P 1'
#
loop_
_entity.id
_entity.type
_entity.pdbx_description
1 polymer ?
#
loop_
_entity_poly.entity_id
_entity_poly.type
_entity_poly.pdbx_seq_one_letter_code
_entity_poly.pdbx_strand_id
1 'polypeptide(L)' 'MLSNALTLPHILVIAVVALVLFGKGKVSSLMGEVGKGISAFKKGISEADAEAQEAPAALEAAHKDSM' A
#
# COMPACT_ATOMS: atom_id res chain seq x y z
N MET A 1 -34.14 -12.52 12.83
CA MET A 1 -33.68 -13.77 12.17
C MET A 1 -33.14 -13.51 10.75
N LEU A 2 -32.49 -12.37 10.50
CA LEU A 2 -31.94 -12.06 9.17
C LEU A 2 -30.69 -11.18 9.25
N SER A 3 -29.87 -11.38 10.29
CA SER A 3 -28.70 -10.55 10.58
C SER A 3 -27.42 -11.27 10.17
N ASN A 4 -27.27 -11.66 8.90
CA ASN A 4 -25.96 -12.09 8.39
C ASN A 4 -25.79 -12.02 6.87
N ALA A 5 -26.68 -11.37 6.10
CA ALA A 5 -26.71 -11.50 4.63
C ALA A 5 -25.50 -10.89 3.86
N LEU A 6 -24.42 -10.50 4.54
CA LEU A 6 -23.11 -10.16 3.96
C LEU A 6 -22.04 -11.06 4.57
N THR A 7 -22.30 -12.37 4.47
CA THR A 7 -21.55 -13.38 5.18
C THR A 7 -20.10 -13.42 4.65
N LEU A 8 -19.12 -13.11 5.50
CA LEU A 8 -17.71 -13.51 5.35
C LEU A 8 -17.48 -14.90 4.70
N PRO A 9 -18.30 -15.95 4.96
CA PRO A 9 -18.12 -17.25 4.30
C PRO A 9 -18.29 -17.25 2.78
N HIS A 10 -19.10 -16.37 2.17
CA HIS A 10 -19.23 -16.36 0.70
C HIS A 10 -17.92 -15.94 0.02
N ILE A 11 -17.27 -14.89 0.54
CA ILE A 11 -15.95 -14.45 0.03
C ILE A 11 -14.89 -15.53 0.27
N LEU A 12 -14.95 -16.23 1.41
CA LEU A 12 -14.02 -17.32 1.74
C LEU A 12 -14.15 -18.49 0.74
N VAL A 13 -15.37 -18.90 0.39
CA VAL A 13 -15.60 -19.96 -0.60
C VAL A 13 -15.04 -19.58 -1.97
N ILE A 14 -15.27 -18.34 -2.42
CA ILE A 14 -14.73 -17.85 -3.70
C ILE A 14 -13.19 -17.85 -3.67
N ALA A 15 -12.59 -17.39 -2.58
CA ALA A 15 -11.13 -17.39 -2.42
C ALA A 15 -10.53 -18.80 -2.49
N VAL A 16 -11.18 -19.80 -1.87
CA VAL A 16 -10.75 -21.21 -1.94
C VAL A 16 -10.86 -21.76 -3.36
N VAL A 17 -11.98 -21.53 -4.05
CA VAL A 17 -12.17 -21.99 -5.44
C VAL A 17 -11.14 -21.34 -6.37
N ALA A 18 -10.92 -20.03 -6.23
CA ALA A 18 -9.89 -19.33 -6.99
C ALA A 18 -8.49 -19.89 -6.71
N LEU A 19 -8.14 -20.17 -5.45
CA LEU A 19 -6.85 -20.75 -5.08
C LEU A 19 -6.65 -22.17 -5.63
N VAL A 20 -7.72 -22.97 -5.74
CA VAL A 20 -7.68 -24.31 -6.36
C VAL A 20 -7.50 -24.20 -7.88
N LEU A 21 -8.21 -23.29 -8.56
CA LEU A 21 -8.11 -23.10 -10.01
C LEU A 21 -6.78 -22.50 -10.46
N PHE A 22 -6.29 -21.50 -9.73
CA PHE A 22 -5.03 -20.83 -10.05
C PHE A 22 -3.81 -21.57 -9.49
N GLY A 23 -4.01 -22.36 -8.43
CA GLY A 23 -2.95 -23.08 -7.72
C GLY A 23 -2.10 -22.17 -6.83
N LYS A 24 -1.68 -22.69 -5.67
CA LYS A 24 -0.84 -21.98 -4.69
C LYS A 24 0.47 -21.42 -5.26
N GLY A 25 1.05 -22.08 -6.26
CA GLY A 25 2.32 -21.65 -6.87
C GLY A 25 2.21 -20.38 -7.71
N LYS A 26 1.19 -20.28 -8.57
CA LYS A 26 1.03 -19.09 -9.44
C LYS A 26 0.54 -17.88 -8.66
N VAL A 27 -0.38 -18.07 -7.71
CA VAL A 27 -0.89 -16.98 -6.86
C VAL A 27 0.24 -16.38 -6.02
N SER A 28 1.13 -17.20 -5.43
CA SER A 28 2.23 -16.69 -4.60
C SER A 28 3.28 -15.92 -5.41
N SER A 29 3.58 -16.35 -6.64
CA SER A 29 4.51 -15.62 -7.51
C SER A 29 3.95 -14.25 -7.89
N LEU A 30 2.69 -14.21 -8.35
CA LEU A 30 2.01 -12.98 -8.73
C LEU A 30 1.83 -12.02 -7.55
N MET A 31 1.45 -12.54 -6.38
CA MET A 31 1.30 -11.71 -5.17
C MET A 31 2.65 -11.11 -4.72
N GLY A 32 3.76 -11.82 -4.96
CA GLY A 32 5.10 -11.30 -4.68
C GLY A 32 5.51 -10.14 -5.59
N GLU A 33 5.25 -10.25 -6.90
CA GLU A 33 5.54 -9.18 -7.87
C GLU A 33 4.63 -7.97 -7.68
N VAL A 34 3.34 -8.20 -7.48
CA VAL A 34 2.35 -7.15 -7.19
C VAL A 34 2.63 -6.48 -5.84
N GLY A 35 3.00 -7.26 -4.81
CA GLY A 35 3.32 -6.74 -3.48
C GLY A 35 4.54 -5.81 -3.50
N LYS A 36 5.58 -6.15 -4.27
CA LYS A 36 6.74 -5.28 -4.48
C LYS A 36 6.37 -3.98 -5.18
N GLY A 37 5.54 -4.04 -6.23
CA GLY A 37 5.06 -2.85 -6.94
C GLY A 37 4.24 -1.90 -6.04
N ILE A 38 3.29 -2.45 -5.28
CA ILE A 38 2.48 -1.67 -4.33
C ILE A 38 3.35 -1.09 -3.20
N SER A 39 4.33 -1.84 -2.69
CA SER A 39 5.23 -1.38 -1.63
C SER A 39 6.13 -0.23 -2.10
N ALA A 40 6.70 -0.33 -3.30
CA ALA A 40 7.48 0.74 -3.91
C ALA A 40 6.62 1.99 -4.20
N PHE A 41 5.40 1.80 -4.69
CA PHE A 41 4.45 2.89 -4.91
C PHE A 41 4.07 3.60 -3.60
N LYS A 42 3.76 2.83 -2.54
CA LYS A 42 3.48 3.40 -1.22
C LYS A 42 4.68 4.16 -0.66
N LYS A 43 5.89 3.61 -0.81
CA LYS A 43 7.13 4.26 -0.36
C LYS A 43 7.38 5.57 -1.10
N GLY A 44 7.25 5.59 -2.43
CA GLY A 44 7.41 6.81 -3.23
C GLY A 44 6.39 7.90 -2.88
N ILE A 45 5.14 7.53 -2.55
CA ILE A 45 4.15 8.51 -2.06
C ILE A 45 4.51 9.04 -0.68
N SER A 46 4.93 8.18 0.25
CA SER A 46 5.33 8.61 1.60
C SER A 46 6.59 9.47 1.58
N GLU A 47 7.54 9.20 0.69
CA GLU A 47 8.73 10.03 0.49
C GLU A 47 8.38 11.39 -0.13
N ALA A 48 7.47 11.42 -1.12
CA ALA A 48 6.99 12.68 -1.70
C ALA A 48 6.24 13.56 -0.66
N ASP A 49 5.46 12.94 0.23
CA ASP A 49 4.75 13.66 1.30
C ASP A 49 5.72 14.18 2.38
N ALA A 50 6.76 13.41 2.71
CA ALA A 50 7.81 13.81 3.64
C ALA A 50 8.70 14.94 3.07
N GLU A 51 9.11 14.83 1.80
CA GLU A 51 9.94 15.85 1.12
C GLU A 51 9.17 17.18 0.94
N ALA A 52 7.84 17.11 0.80
CA ALA A 52 6.98 18.29 0.83
C ALA A 52 6.91 18.97 2.21
N GLN A 53 7.18 18.25 3.31
CA GLN A 53 7.16 18.77 4.68
C GLN A 53 8.54 19.26 5.17
N GLU A 54 9.64 18.74 4.62
CA GLU A 54 11.02 19.13 5.00
C GLU A 54 11.56 20.36 4.24
N ALA A 55 10.80 20.87 3.26
CA ALA A 55 11.16 22.04 2.46
C ALA A 55 11.23 23.43 3.16
N PRO A 56 10.78 23.69 4.41
CA PRO A 56 10.95 25.01 5.00
C PRO A 56 12.27 25.19 5.78
N ALA A 57 13.06 24.14 6.03
CA ALA A 57 14.22 24.25 6.93
C ALA A 57 15.52 24.76 6.26
N ALA A 58 15.63 24.73 4.93
CA ALA A 58 16.86 25.12 4.22
C ALA A 58 16.88 26.60 3.76
N LEU A 59 15.76 27.33 3.87
CA LEU A 59 15.66 28.73 3.42
C LEU A 59 15.82 29.77 4.55
N GLU A 60 15.90 29.35 5.81
CA GLU A 60 15.97 30.24 6.99
C GLU A 60 17.38 30.35 7.62
N ALA A 61 18.46 30.25 6.82
CA ALA A 61 19.83 30.48 7.29
C ALA A 61 20.53 31.69 6.65
N ALA A 62 19.85 32.43 5.76
CA ALA A 62 20.44 33.55 5.02
C ALA A 62 19.90 34.95 5.42
N HIS A 63 19.07 35.07 6.46
CA HIS A 63 18.43 36.33 6.86
C HIS A 63 18.71 36.74 8.31
N LYS A 64 19.96 36.58 8.80
CA LYS A 64 20.35 37.07 10.12
C LYS A 64 21.77 37.63 10.27
N ASP A 65 22.49 37.85 9.17
CA ASP A 65 23.85 38.44 9.18
C ASP A 65 23.86 39.92 8.73
N SER A 66 22.70 40.58 8.76
CA SER A 66 22.59 42.02 8.46
C SER A 66 21.43 42.66 9.22
N MET A 67 21.51 42.64 10.55
CA MET A 67 20.98 43.72 11.40
C MET A 67 21.58 43.66 12.80
#